data_AF-X1UCX0-F1
#
_entry.id   AF-X1UCX0-F1
#
_cell.length_a   1.000
_cell.length_b   1.000
_cell.length_c   1.000
_cell.angle_alpha   90.00
_cell.angle_beta   90.00
_cell.angle_gamma   90.00
#
_symmetry.space_group_name_H-M   'P 1'
#
loop_
_entity.id
_entity.type
_entity.pdbx_description
1 polymer ?
#
loop_
_entity_poly.entity_id
_entity_poly.type
_entity_poly.pdbx_seq_one_letter_code
_entity_poly.pdbx_strand_id
1 'polypeptide(L)'
;GTEITDVEFVKGFRILEGELQNLAEVKKYFCERREARFLGDISKRRSIASLVYQHFSGIPDKITAEADKICEHIFDFLGSGPVEVYYGMKAKGFEGHCYDTQIYRGELTLIRHSQFTIHKYQPIDWHIDFKSGYRWNPKRYYEDIRYGHKLGVDVKVPWELSRFQHLITLGEAYFLSRDEKYVKEFVNEITDWIENNPPEFGVNWNCTMDVAIRVCNWLLAWDFLKGASLISNEFIIKFFKSLFQQGRHIRNN
;
A
#
# COMPACT_ATOMS: atom_id res chain seq x y z
N GLY A 1 -20.44 -15.18 3.67
CA GLY A 1 -20.81 -14.02 2.84
C GLY A 1 -21.92 -14.45 1.91
N THR A 2 -22.90 -13.59 1.67
CA THR A 2 -23.92 -13.82 0.64
C THR A 2 -23.24 -13.78 -0.72
N GLU A 3 -23.45 -14.81 -1.53
CA GLU A 3 -22.94 -14.88 -2.90
C GLU A 3 -23.60 -13.80 -3.76
N ILE A 4 -22.81 -13.10 -4.59
CA ILE A 4 -23.34 -12.09 -5.52
C ILE A 4 -24.03 -12.84 -6.65
N THR A 5 -25.34 -12.64 -6.82
CA THR A 5 -26.08 -13.23 -7.93
C THR A 5 -25.71 -12.60 -9.27
N ASP A 6 -25.91 -13.32 -10.38
CA ASP A 6 -25.70 -12.77 -11.73
C ASP A 6 -26.48 -11.46 -11.98
N VAL A 7 -27.68 -11.35 -11.39
CA VAL A 7 -28.52 -10.15 -11.49
C VAL A 7 -27.88 -8.97 -10.77
N GLU A 8 -27.35 -9.18 -9.56
CA GLU A 8 -26.66 -8.15 -8.80
C GLU A 8 -25.34 -7.74 -9.48
N PHE A 9 -24.61 -8.72 -10.02
CA PHE A 9 -23.38 -8.50 -10.77
C PHE A 9 -23.61 -7.64 -12.03
N VAL A 10 -24.61 -7.99 -12.85
CA VAL A 10 -24.97 -7.21 -14.05
C VAL A 10 -25.47 -5.80 -13.67
N LYS A 11 -26.24 -5.65 -12.59
CA LYS A 11 -26.66 -4.33 -12.09
C LYS A 11 -25.45 -3.47 -11.69
N GLY A 12 -24.47 -4.05 -10.99
CA GLY A 12 -23.21 -3.36 -10.65
C GLY A 12 -22.42 -2.93 -11.89
N PHE A 13 -22.31 -3.80 -12.90
CA PHE A 13 -21.63 -3.46 -14.15
C PHE A 13 -22.34 -2.38 -14.96
N ARG A 14 -23.67 -2.35 -14.95
CA ARG A 14 -24.44 -1.28 -15.60
C ARG A 14 -24.14 0.08 -14.97
N ILE A 15 -23.96 0.13 -13.65
CA ILE A 15 -23.56 1.31 -12.89
C ILE A 15 -22.15 1.78 -13.27
N LEU A 16 -21.20 0.83 -13.37
CA LEU A 16 -19.78 1.15 -13.58
C LEU A 16 -19.43 1.48 -15.05
N GLU A 17 -19.99 0.73 -15.99
CA GLU A 17 -19.64 0.81 -17.43
C GLU A 17 -20.76 1.40 -18.30
N GLY A 18 -21.96 1.63 -17.74
CA GLY A 18 -23.00 2.47 -18.34
C GLY A 18 -23.86 1.83 -19.43
N GLU A 19 -23.50 0.66 -19.96
CA GLU A 19 -24.19 0.11 -21.16
C GLU A 19 -24.51 -1.39 -21.12
N LEU A 20 -24.03 -2.12 -20.11
CA LEU A 20 -24.16 -3.58 -20.07
C LEU A 20 -25.50 -4.00 -19.46
N GLN A 21 -26.30 -4.74 -20.22
CA GLN A 21 -27.65 -5.12 -19.85
C GLN A 21 -27.80 -6.57 -19.39
N ASN A 22 -26.90 -7.46 -19.79
CA ASN A 22 -26.96 -8.90 -19.55
C ASN A 22 -25.55 -9.53 -19.51
N LEU A 23 -25.47 -10.80 -19.10
CA LEU A 23 -24.21 -11.54 -18.98
C LEU A 23 -23.46 -11.70 -20.31
N ALA A 24 -24.17 -11.78 -21.45
CA ALA A 24 -23.54 -11.92 -22.76
C ALA A 24 -22.76 -10.65 -23.13
N GLU A 25 -23.31 -9.48 -22.84
CA GLU A 25 -22.64 -8.20 -23.00
C GLU A 25 -21.47 -8.04 -22.04
N VAL A 26 -21.60 -8.46 -20.77
CA VAL A 26 -20.47 -8.44 -19.82
C VAL A 26 -19.34 -9.34 -20.30
N LYS A 27 -19.66 -10.56 -20.77
CA LYS A 27 -18.67 -11.47 -21.38
C LYS A 27 -18.00 -10.83 -22.60
N LYS A 28 -18.79 -10.21 -23.48
CA LYS A 28 -18.27 -9.50 -24.67
C LYS A 28 -17.33 -8.37 -24.28
N TYR A 29 -17.68 -7.56 -23.28
CA TYR A 29 -16.81 -6.51 -22.74
C TYR A 29 -15.46 -7.06 -22.30
N PHE A 30 -15.43 -8.14 -21.50
CA PHE A 30 -14.15 -8.71 -21.05
C PHE A 30 -13.32 -9.34 -22.18
N CYS A 31 -13.96 -9.88 -23.21
CA CYS A 31 -13.27 -10.42 -24.38
C CYS A 31 -12.73 -9.35 -25.33
N GLU A 32 -13.43 -8.23 -25.48
CA GLU A 32 -13.13 -7.19 -26.49
C GLU A 32 -12.45 -5.95 -25.91
N ARG A 33 -12.39 -5.79 -24.58
CA ARG A 33 -11.76 -4.63 -23.94
C ARG A 33 -10.30 -4.51 -24.38
N ARG A 34 -9.95 -3.33 -24.90
CA ARG A 34 -8.58 -3.01 -25.33
C ARG A 34 -7.71 -2.50 -24.18
N GLU A 35 -8.33 -1.96 -23.14
CA GLU A 35 -7.65 -1.48 -21.94
C GLU A 35 -8.27 -2.13 -20.70
N ALA A 36 -7.42 -2.60 -19.79
CA ALA A 36 -7.86 -3.08 -18.50
C ALA A 36 -8.16 -1.87 -17.59
N ARG A 37 -9.37 -1.84 -17.03
CA ARG A 37 -9.80 -0.88 -16.01
C ARG A 37 -10.12 -1.68 -14.76
N PHE A 38 -9.41 -1.44 -13.66
CA PHE A 38 -9.54 -2.30 -12.49
C PHE A 38 -10.83 -2.03 -11.71
N LEU A 39 -11.19 -0.76 -11.51
CA LEU A 39 -12.40 -0.34 -10.77
C LEU A 39 -13.39 0.49 -11.59
N GLY A 40 -13.15 0.59 -12.90
CA GLY A 40 -13.99 1.32 -13.86
C GLY A 40 -13.27 2.49 -14.49
N ASP A 41 -13.99 3.21 -15.34
CA ASP A 41 -13.45 4.36 -16.07
C ASP A 41 -13.24 5.56 -15.13
N ILE A 42 -11.98 6.00 -14.96
CA ILE A 42 -11.67 7.19 -14.15
C ILE A 42 -12.40 8.45 -14.66
N SER A 43 -12.78 8.51 -15.95
CA SER A 43 -13.60 9.60 -16.50
C SER A 43 -15.04 9.58 -15.96
N LYS A 44 -15.57 8.41 -15.60
CA LYS A 44 -16.91 8.22 -15.01
C LYS A 44 -16.91 8.33 -13.49
N ARG A 45 -15.77 8.68 -12.89
CA ARG A 45 -15.59 8.76 -11.44
C ARG A 45 -16.70 9.50 -10.69
N ARG A 46 -17.18 10.66 -11.17
CA ARG A 46 -18.25 11.40 -10.47
C ARG A 46 -19.54 10.59 -10.36
N SER A 47 -19.91 9.92 -11.44
CA SER A 47 -21.09 9.06 -11.48
C SER A 47 -20.91 7.85 -10.57
N ILE A 48 -19.74 7.20 -10.62
CA ILE A 48 -19.41 6.07 -9.76
C ILE A 48 -19.44 6.49 -8.27
N ALA A 49 -18.76 7.59 -7.91
CA ALA A 49 -18.77 8.10 -6.55
C ALA A 49 -20.19 8.42 -6.08
N SER A 50 -21.00 9.11 -6.90
CA SER A 50 -22.40 9.40 -6.59
C SER A 50 -23.20 8.12 -6.31
N LEU A 51 -22.99 7.07 -7.08
CA LEU A 51 -23.65 5.78 -6.89
C LEU A 51 -23.18 5.09 -5.60
N VAL A 52 -21.89 5.17 -5.28
CA VAL A 52 -21.36 4.67 -4.01
C VAL A 52 -22.03 5.38 -2.83
N TYR A 53 -22.11 6.72 -2.85
CA TYR A 53 -22.77 7.49 -1.80
C TYR A 53 -24.28 7.19 -1.69
N GLN A 54 -24.96 6.95 -2.82
CA GLN A 54 -26.40 6.68 -2.84
C GLN A 54 -26.76 5.27 -2.37
N HIS A 55 -25.97 4.25 -2.73
CA HIS A 55 -26.33 2.84 -2.53
C HIS A 55 -25.59 2.16 -1.39
N PHE A 56 -24.45 2.70 -0.95
CA PHE A 56 -23.58 2.06 0.04
C PHE A 56 -23.33 3.00 1.23
N SER A 57 -24.40 3.32 1.95
CA SER A 57 -24.36 4.21 3.13
C SER A 57 -23.31 3.75 4.14
N GLY A 58 -22.45 4.67 4.57
CA GLY A 58 -21.40 4.44 5.58
C GLY A 58 -20.12 3.77 5.06
N ILE A 59 -20.08 3.25 3.82
CA ILE A 59 -18.83 2.77 3.23
C ILE A 59 -17.85 3.93 2.96
N PRO A 60 -18.26 5.07 2.36
CA PRO A 60 -17.37 6.20 2.14
C PRO A 60 -16.73 6.73 3.44
N ASP A 61 -17.51 6.80 4.52
CA ASP A 61 -17.02 7.29 5.81
C ASP A 61 -16.00 6.33 6.42
N LYS A 62 -16.22 5.01 6.28
CA LYS A 62 -15.25 3.99 6.72
C LYS A 62 -13.95 4.05 5.92
N ILE A 63 -14.04 4.16 4.60
CA ILE A 63 -12.87 4.32 3.72
C ILE A 63 -12.09 5.57 4.11
N THR A 64 -12.79 6.70 4.30
CA THR A 64 -12.19 7.97 4.72
C THR A 64 -11.49 7.85 6.07
N ALA A 65 -12.17 7.29 7.07
CA ALA A 65 -11.60 7.13 8.41
C ALA A 65 -10.39 6.19 8.43
N GLU A 66 -10.38 5.15 7.60
CA GLU A 66 -9.22 4.25 7.50
C GLU A 66 -8.06 4.91 6.73
N ALA A 67 -8.35 5.65 5.66
CA ALA A 67 -7.36 6.44 4.96
C ALA A 67 -6.72 7.52 5.85
N ASP A 68 -7.50 8.14 6.75
CA ASP A 68 -6.99 9.11 7.72
C ASP A 68 -6.01 8.46 8.70
N LYS A 69 -6.27 7.25 9.19
CA LYS A 69 -5.32 6.50 10.03
C LYS A 69 -4.03 6.16 9.28
N ILE A 70 -4.15 5.81 8.00
CA ILE A 70 -2.99 5.53 7.15
C ILE A 70 -2.12 6.80 7.02
N CYS A 71 -2.73 7.98 6.83
CA CYS A 71 -2.00 9.26 6.83
C CYS A 71 -1.33 9.60 8.18
N GLU A 72 -1.73 8.94 9.27
CA GLU A 72 -1.11 9.03 10.59
C GLU A 72 -0.14 7.85 10.87
N HIS A 73 0.11 7.00 9.87
CA HIS A 73 0.93 5.78 9.96
C HIS A 73 0.47 4.80 11.05
N ILE A 74 -0.86 4.75 11.27
CA ILE A 74 -1.50 3.84 12.21
C ILE A 74 -1.94 2.60 11.45
N PHE A 75 -1.34 1.45 11.76
CA PHE A 75 -1.61 0.17 11.11
C PHE A 75 -2.10 -0.87 12.12
N ASP A 76 -2.99 -1.77 11.69
CA ASP A 76 -3.42 -2.95 12.43
C ASP A 76 -3.20 -4.20 11.59
N PHE A 77 -1.98 -4.75 11.68
CA PHE A 77 -1.63 -6.00 11.01
C PHE A 77 -1.47 -7.14 12.01
N LEU A 78 -1.93 -8.34 11.61
CA LEU A 78 -1.71 -9.60 12.33
C LEU A 78 -2.15 -9.54 13.81
N GLY A 79 -3.28 -8.87 14.07
CA GLY A 79 -3.89 -8.75 15.40
C GLY A 79 -3.08 -7.89 16.37
N SER A 80 -2.33 -6.92 15.86
CA SER A 80 -1.57 -5.96 16.69
C SER A 80 -2.47 -4.93 17.37
N GLY A 81 -3.66 -4.69 16.82
CA GLY A 81 -4.43 -3.48 17.12
C GLY A 81 -3.78 -2.26 16.44
N PRO A 82 -4.38 -1.07 16.57
CA PRO A 82 -3.83 0.13 15.97
C PRO A 82 -2.48 0.50 16.59
N VAL A 83 -1.46 0.60 15.76
CA VAL A 83 -0.09 0.96 16.14
C VAL A 83 0.45 2.04 15.18
N GLU A 84 0.84 3.18 15.73
CA GLU A 84 1.60 4.20 15.00
C GLU A 84 3.04 3.69 14.78
N VAL A 85 3.48 3.59 13.52
CA VAL A 85 4.78 3.03 13.16
C VAL A 85 5.78 4.12 12.76
N TYR A 86 6.83 4.29 13.57
CA TYR A 86 7.89 5.26 13.34
C TYR A 86 9.23 4.77 13.89
N TYR A 87 10.32 5.35 13.42
CA TYR A 87 11.66 5.03 13.91
C TYR A 87 11.82 5.30 15.41
N GLY A 88 12.25 4.27 16.16
CA GLY A 88 12.50 4.38 17.60
C GLY A 88 11.24 4.32 18.47
N MET A 89 10.11 3.91 17.90
CA MET A 89 8.91 3.57 18.66
C MET A 89 9.20 2.51 19.73
N LYS A 90 8.38 2.49 20.78
CA LYS A 90 8.41 1.44 21.81
C LYS A 90 7.29 0.45 21.55
N ALA A 91 7.67 -0.77 21.18
CA ALA A 91 6.70 -1.86 21.02
C ALA A 91 6.11 -2.28 22.37
N LYS A 92 4.86 -2.76 22.35
CA LYS A 92 4.19 -3.31 23.55
C LYS A 92 4.73 -4.69 23.93
N GLY A 93 5.42 -5.36 23.00
CA GLY A 93 5.82 -6.76 23.11
C GLY A 93 4.74 -7.71 22.60
N PHE A 94 5.16 -8.92 22.26
CA PHE A 94 4.29 -9.99 21.77
C PHE A 94 4.70 -11.32 22.41
N GLU A 95 3.71 -12.10 22.86
CA GLU A 95 3.92 -13.40 23.53
C GLU A 95 4.94 -13.35 24.69
N GLY A 96 4.98 -12.26 25.44
CA GLY A 96 5.91 -12.08 26.56
C GLY A 96 7.32 -11.63 26.18
N HIS A 97 7.57 -11.33 24.90
CA HIS A 97 8.86 -10.85 24.40
C HIS A 97 8.77 -9.40 23.91
N CYS A 98 9.70 -8.56 24.36
CA CYS A 98 9.84 -7.18 23.92
C CYS A 98 11.32 -6.87 23.67
N TYR A 99 11.64 -6.34 22.50
CA TYR A 99 12.99 -6.05 22.06
C TYR A 99 13.21 -4.54 21.94
N ASP A 100 14.39 -4.08 22.34
CA ASP A 100 14.80 -2.70 22.10
C ASP A 100 15.03 -2.47 20.60
N THR A 101 14.31 -1.51 20.04
CA THR A 101 14.43 -1.15 18.63
C THR A 101 15.81 -0.57 18.35
N GLN A 102 16.62 -1.31 17.58
CA GLN A 102 17.98 -0.91 17.23
C GLN A 102 17.96 0.11 16.09
N ILE A 103 18.32 1.36 16.39
CA ILE A 103 18.54 2.41 15.38
C ILE A 103 20.04 2.59 15.17
N TYR A 104 20.52 2.41 13.94
CA TYR A 104 21.95 2.56 13.66
C TYR A 104 22.32 4.05 13.57
N ARG A 105 23.49 4.42 14.12
CA ARG A 105 23.98 5.81 14.34
C ARG A 105 24.20 6.70 13.08
N GLY A 106 23.67 6.32 11.92
CA GLY A 106 23.62 7.13 10.69
C GLY A 106 22.26 7.13 9.97
N GLU A 107 21.28 6.37 10.44
CA GLU A 107 19.94 6.29 9.84
C GLU A 107 19.10 7.54 10.15
N LEU A 108 19.25 8.08 11.37
CA LEU A 108 18.60 9.34 11.79
C LEU A 108 19.08 10.58 11.01
N THR A 109 20.29 10.55 10.44
CA THR A 109 20.86 11.66 9.68
C THR A 109 20.33 11.69 8.24
N LEU A 110 20.02 10.53 7.65
CA LEU A 110 19.41 10.42 6.32
C LEU A 110 17.93 10.83 6.34
N ILE A 111 17.20 10.47 7.42
CA ILE A 111 15.82 10.90 7.69
C ILE A 111 15.67 12.43 7.74
N ARG A 112 16.72 13.16 8.13
CA ARG A 112 16.70 14.63 8.22
C ARG A 112 17.12 15.36 6.93
N HIS A 113 17.73 14.66 5.98
CA HIS A 113 18.35 15.25 4.78
C HIS A 113 17.76 14.75 3.46
N SER A 114 16.87 13.75 3.47
CA SER A 114 16.03 13.44 2.31
C SER A 114 15.06 14.61 2.05
N GLN A 115 14.61 14.78 0.81
CA GLN A 115 13.83 15.93 0.32
C GLN A 115 12.45 16.14 1.00
N PHE A 116 12.19 15.49 2.14
CA PHE A 116 10.97 15.60 2.94
C PHE A 116 10.89 16.86 3.79
N THR A 117 11.90 17.74 3.76
CA THR A 117 11.88 19.06 4.42
C THR A 117 10.80 20.01 3.91
N ILE A 118 10.03 19.64 2.87
CA ILE A 118 8.92 20.46 2.38
C ILE A 118 7.60 20.15 3.11
N HIS A 119 7.42 18.97 3.72
CA HIS A 119 6.19 18.66 4.45
C HIS A 119 6.40 17.63 5.55
N LYS A 120 6.08 18.01 6.79
CA LYS A 120 5.70 17.28 8.03
C LYS A 120 5.40 15.75 7.98
N TYR A 121 6.15 14.96 7.22
CA TYR A 121 6.05 13.51 7.08
C TYR A 121 7.00 12.85 8.09
N GLN A 122 6.53 11.82 8.78
CA GLN A 122 7.29 11.08 9.78
C GLN A 122 7.65 9.70 9.20
N PRO A 123 8.92 9.42 8.83
CA PRO A 123 9.25 8.17 8.16
C PRO A 123 8.83 6.91 8.90
N ILE A 124 8.35 5.94 8.13
CA ILE A 124 7.92 4.63 8.59
C ILE A 124 9.15 3.73 8.72
N ASP A 125 9.25 3.00 9.84
CA ASP A 125 10.31 1.99 10.00
C ASP A 125 9.91 0.69 9.29
N TRP A 126 10.19 0.60 7.99
CA TRP A 126 9.82 -0.55 7.15
C TRP A 126 10.43 -1.89 7.57
N HIS A 127 11.42 -1.89 8.47
CA HIS A 127 12.16 -3.09 8.88
C HIS A 127 11.85 -3.51 10.32
N ILE A 128 10.81 -2.95 10.94
CA ILE A 128 10.41 -3.30 12.31
C ILE A 128 9.28 -4.33 12.32
N ASP A 129 9.38 -5.31 13.21
CA ASP A 129 8.23 -5.98 13.79
C ASP A 129 7.71 -5.10 14.93
N PHE A 130 6.75 -4.23 14.65
CA PHE A 130 6.21 -3.28 15.64
C PHE A 130 5.39 -3.95 16.76
N LYS A 131 5.15 -5.27 16.70
CA LYS A 131 4.55 -6.02 17.82
C LYS A 131 5.61 -6.33 18.87
N SER A 132 6.75 -6.88 18.45
CA SER A 132 7.82 -7.29 19.36
C SER A 132 8.88 -6.22 19.60
N GLY A 133 9.02 -5.25 18.71
CA GLY A 133 10.06 -4.22 18.71
C GLY A 133 11.37 -4.65 18.02
N TYR A 134 11.44 -5.90 17.54
CA TYR A 134 12.61 -6.40 16.83
C TYR A 134 12.72 -5.72 15.46
N ARG A 135 13.92 -5.29 15.11
CA ARG A 135 14.19 -4.60 13.85
C ARG A 135 15.28 -5.32 13.06
N TRP A 136 15.05 -5.57 11.79
CA TRP A 136 16.05 -6.13 10.88
C TRP A 136 16.98 -5.03 10.37
N ASN A 137 18.25 -5.38 10.13
CA ASN A 137 19.22 -4.45 9.56
C ASN A 137 18.93 -4.23 8.07
N PRO A 138 18.57 -3.01 7.63
CA PRO A 138 18.23 -2.73 6.23
C PRO A 138 19.42 -2.84 5.28
N LYS A 139 20.65 -2.89 5.80
CA LYS A 139 21.89 -2.99 5.01
C LYS A 139 22.36 -4.43 4.81
N ARG A 140 21.66 -5.41 5.37
CA ARG A 140 22.01 -6.83 5.22
C ARG A 140 21.48 -7.35 3.89
N TYR A 141 22.31 -8.05 3.13
CA TYR A 141 21.88 -8.70 1.89
C TYR A 141 20.72 -9.66 2.18
N TYR A 142 19.71 -9.66 1.31
CA TYR A 142 18.42 -10.30 1.60
C TYR A 142 18.53 -11.80 1.92
N GLU A 143 19.38 -12.55 1.20
CA GLU A 143 19.57 -13.99 1.43
C GLU A 143 20.28 -14.31 2.74
N ASP A 144 21.03 -13.35 3.29
CA ASP A 144 21.72 -13.52 4.57
C ASP A 144 20.80 -13.30 5.76
N ILE A 145 19.59 -12.78 5.53
CA ILE A 145 18.63 -12.54 6.59
C ILE A 145 18.14 -13.88 7.15
N ARG A 146 18.04 -13.94 8.47
CA ARG A 146 17.50 -15.09 9.21
C ARG A 146 16.33 -14.60 10.04
N TYR A 147 15.27 -15.40 10.10
CA TYR A 147 14.07 -15.17 10.89
C TYR A 147 13.54 -16.50 11.43
N GLY A 148 12.50 -16.48 12.27
CA GLY A 148 11.91 -17.69 12.87
C GLY A 148 12.71 -18.30 14.02
N HIS A 149 13.83 -17.71 14.43
CA HIS A 149 14.71 -18.21 15.50
C HIS A 149 14.62 -17.40 16.81
N LYS A 150 13.91 -16.27 16.80
CA LYS A 150 13.70 -15.42 17.97
C LYS A 150 12.24 -15.53 18.40
N LEU A 151 12.01 -15.79 19.68
CA LEU A 151 10.68 -15.94 20.25
C LEU A 151 9.89 -14.63 20.19
N GLY A 152 8.61 -14.70 19.87
CA GLY A 152 7.73 -13.54 19.73
C GLY A 152 8.03 -12.60 18.55
N VAL A 153 9.06 -12.87 17.72
CA VAL A 153 9.38 -12.08 16.52
C VAL A 153 8.69 -12.67 15.30
N ASP A 154 7.91 -11.86 14.59
CA ASP A 154 7.22 -12.27 13.37
C ASP A 154 7.68 -11.46 12.15
N VAL A 155 8.40 -12.12 11.23
CA VAL A 155 8.88 -11.53 9.97
C VAL A 155 7.74 -11.06 9.07
N LYS A 156 6.52 -11.60 9.27
CA LYS A 156 5.37 -11.17 8.48
C LYS A 156 4.97 -9.74 8.79
N VAL A 157 5.25 -9.21 9.98
CA VAL A 157 4.86 -7.84 10.34
C VAL A 157 5.45 -6.78 9.40
N PRO A 158 6.79 -6.70 9.20
CA PRO A 158 7.36 -5.78 8.21
C PRO A 158 6.97 -6.15 6.77
N TRP A 159 6.72 -7.42 6.46
CA TRP A 159 6.23 -7.83 5.14
C TRP A 159 4.81 -7.33 4.86
N GLU A 160 3.84 -7.48 5.78
CA GLU A 160 2.47 -6.96 5.63
C GLU A 160 2.48 -5.45 5.40
N LEU A 161 3.31 -4.73 6.16
CA LEU A 161 3.52 -3.29 5.97
C LEU A 161 4.11 -2.99 4.58
N SER A 162 5.13 -3.73 4.17
CA SER A 162 5.78 -3.60 2.85
C SER A 162 5.01 -4.26 1.70
N ARG A 163 3.82 -4.79 1.92
CA ARG A 163 2.90 -5.23 0.85
C ARG A 163 2.05 -4.09 0.33
N PHE A 164 1.93 -2.98 1.05
CA PHE A 164 1.20 -1.78 0.61
C PHE A 164 -0.28 -2.01 0.25
N GLN A 165 -0.93 -3.00 0.88
CA GLN A 165 -2.35 -3.25 0.68
C GLN A 165 -3.22 -2.04 1.05
N HIS A 166 -2.75 -1.21 1.99
CA HIS A 166 -3.41 0.02 2.43
C HIS A 166 -3.39 1.16 1.41
N LEU A 167 -2.51 1.14 0.40
CA LEU A 167 -2.51 2.18 -0.64
C LEU A 167 -3.78 2.17 -1.48
N ILE A 168 -4.47 1.02 -1.57
CA ILE A 168 -5.76 0.90 -2.25
C ILE A 168 -6.80 1.77 -1.54
N THR A 169 -6.81 1.76 -0.20
CA THR A 169 -7.70 2.59 0.62
C THR A 169 -7.42 4.08 0.42
N LEU A 170 -6.16 4.50 0.29
CA LEU A 170 -5.81 5.88 -0.10
C LEU A 170 -6.35 6.22 -1.50
N GLY A 171 -6.21 5.29 -2.46
CA GLY A 171 -6.75 5.42 -3.81
C GLY A 171 -8.27 5.58 -3.83
N GLU A 172 -8.99 4.75 -3.08
CA GLU A 172 -10.45 4.82 -2.91
C GLU A 172 -10.90 6.11 -2.23
N ALA A 173 -10.24 6.49 -1.13
CA ALA A 173 -10.54 7.72 -0.42
C ALA A 173 -10.31 8.94 -1.32
N TYR A 174 -9.20 8.97 -2.07
CA TYR A 174 -8.99 9.98 -3.10
C TYR A 174 -10.06 9.93 -4.16
N PHE A 175 -10.48 8.74 -4.63
CA PHE A 175 -11.50 8.52 -5.65
C PHE A 175 -12.90 8.99 -5.23
N LEU A 176 -13.20 8.98 -3.94
CA LEU A 176 -14.48 9.45 -3.41
C LEU A 176 -14.46 10.94 -3.05
N SER A 177 -13.39 11.43 -2.42
CA SER A 177 -13.36 12.77 -1.80
C SER A 177 -12.69 13.86 -2.63
N ARG A 178 -11.73 13.52 -3.50
CA ARG A 178 -10.76 14.45 -4.13
C ARG A 178 -9.80 15.12 -3.15
N ASP A 179 -9.71 14.66 -1.90
CA ASP A 179 -8.74 15.20 -0.97
C ASP A 179 -7.32 14.78 -1.38
N GLU A 180 -6.52 15.76 -1.81
CA GLU A 180 -5.15 15.57 -2.30
C GLU A 180 -4.20 15.09 -1.19
N LYS A 181 -4.60 15.11 0.09
CA LYS A 181 -3.79 14.54 1.18
C LYS A 181 -3.51 13.04 0.97
N TYR A 182 -4.44 12.28 0.41
CA TYR A 182 -4.25 10.85 0.15
C TYR A 182 -3.27 10.59 -1.00
N VAL A 183 -3.26 11.47 -2.01
CA VAL A 183 -2.25 11.43 -3.10
C VAL A 183 -0.87 11.75 -2.55
N LYS A 184 -0.80 12.77 -1.69
CA LYS A 184 0.44 13.17 -1.03
C LYS A 184 1.01 12.05 -0.17
N GLU A 185 0.16 11.37 0.59
CA GLU A 185 0.57 10.24 1.42
C GLU A 185 1.10 9.07 0.58
N PHE A 186 0.37 8.70 -0.48
CA PHE A 186 0.84 7.70 -1.43
C PHE A 186 2.23 8.04 -2.00
N VAL A 187 2.47 9.29 -2.40
CA VAL A 187 3.77 9.73 -2.91
C VAL A 187 4.86 9.64 -1.84
N ASN A 188 4.53 10.05 -0.61
CA ASN A 188 5.46 10.04 0.52
C ASN A 188 5.87 8.62 0.90
N GLU A 189 4.92 7.72 1.16
CA GLU A 189 5.23 6.36 1.60
C GLU A 189 6.02 5.57 0.55
N ILE A 190 5.65 5.68 -0.73
CA ILE A 190 6.38 5.05 -1.83
C ILE A 190 7.81 5.58 -1.89
N THR A 191 7.98 6.90 -1.78
CA THR A 191 9.29 7.53 -1.81
C THR A 191 10.14 7.10 -0.62
N ASP A 192 9.55 7.11 0.57
CA ASP A 192 10.19 6.70 1.82
C ASP A 192 10.63 5.23 1.77
N TRP A 193 9.78 4.36 1.23
CA TRP A 193 10.11 2.95 1.07
C TRP A 193 11.26 2.75 0.07
N ILE A 194 11.23 3.41 -1.09
CA ILE A 194 12.30 3.30 -2.10
C ILE A 194 13.64 3.76 -1.52
N GLU A 195 13.64 4.82 -0.71
CA GLU A 195 14.85 5.38 -0.11
C GLU A 195 15.40 4.53 1.05
N ASN A 196 14.53 3.80 1.76
CA ASN A 196 14.90 2.98 2.92
C ASN A 196 14.91 1.45 2.67
N ASN A 197 14.62 1.00 1.45
CA ASN A 197 14.64 -0.42 1.05
C ASN A 197 15.41 -0.62 -0.25
N PRO A 198 16.75 -0.41 -0.27
CA PRO A 198 17.55 -0.58 -1.47
C PRO A 198 17.39 -2.00 -2.06
N PRO A 199 17.37 -2.15 -3.39
CA PRO A 199 17.20 -3.46 -4.04
C PRO A 199 18.14 -4.52 -3.49
N GLU A 200 17.60 -5.69 -3.16
CA GLU A 200 18.34 -6.86 -2.63
C GLU A 200 18.90 -6.68 -1.20
N PHE A 201 18.47 -5.67 -0.46
CA PHE A 201 18.90 -5.46 0.93
C PHE A 201 17.72 -5.26 1.89
N GLY A 202 17.85 -5.83 3.09
CA GLY A 202 16.83 -5.76 4.12
C GLY A 202 15.74 -6.81 3.96
N VAL A 203 14.89 -6.93 4.99
CA VAL A 203 13.96 -8.06 5.15
C VAL A 203 12.87 -8.08 4.08
N ASN A 204 12.54 -6.92 3.52
CA ASN A 204 11.46 -6.73 2.55
C ASN A 204 11.76 -7.21 1.11
N TRP A 205 12.99 -7.69 0.88
CA TRP A 205 13.43 -8.35 -0.34
C TRP A 205 13.63 -9.86 -0.16
N ASN A 206 13.40 -10.41 1.03
CA ASN A 206 13.71 -11.81 1.29
C ASN A 206 12.75 -12.81 0.63
N CYS A 207 11.46 -12.47 0.56
CA CYS A 207 10.43 -13.33 -0.01
C CYS A 207 9.91 -12.76 -1.33
N THR A 208 10.14 -13.45 -2.44
CA THR A 208 9.74 -13.00 -3.78
C THR A 208 8.22 -12.86 -3.94
N MET A 209 7.43 -13.68 -3.22
CA MET A 209 5.98 -13.55 -3.20
C MET A 209 5.53 -12.20 -2.64
N ASP A 210 6.14 -11.75 -1.54
CA ASP A 210 5.86 -10.44 -0.93
C ASP A 210 6.25 -9.28 -1.85
N VAL A 211 7.36 -9.41 -2.58
CA VAL A 211 7.76 -8.44 -3.62
C VAL A 211 6.72 -8.36 -4.74
N ALA A 212 6.22 -9.51 -5.21
CA ALA A 212 5.19 -9.56 -6.24
C ALA A 212 3.86 -8.93 -5.78
N ILE A 213 3.43 -9.22 -4.54
CA ILE A 213 2.22 -8.62 -3.95
C ILE A 213 2.36 -7.10 -3.86
N ARG A 214 3.52 -6.60 -3.39
CA ARG A 214 3.80 -5.16 -3.33
C ARG A 214 3.66 -4.51 -4.71
N VAL A 215 4.26 -5.09 -5.74
CA VAL A 215 4.15 -4.59 -7.13
C VAL A 215 2.69 -4.52 -7.59
N CYS A 216 1.90 -5.57 -7.33
CA CYS A 216 0.48 -5.58 -7.67
C CYS A 216 -0.29 -4.46 -6.96
N ASN A 217 -0.09 -4.28 -5.65
CA ASN A 217 -0.78 -3.25 -4.88
C ASN A 217 -0.35 -1.83 -5.29
N TRP A 218 0.93 -1.62 -5.60
CA TRP A 218 1.43 -0.36 -6.13
C TRP A 218 0.78 0.01 -7.47
N LEU A 219 0.74 -0.94 -8.41
CA LEU A 219 0.12 -0.74 -9.72
C LEU A 219 -1.38 -0.50 -9.62
N LEU A 220 -2.04 -1.15 -8.67
CA LEU A 220 -3.45 -0.95 -8.41
C LEU A 220 -3.74 0.45 -7.85
N ALA A 221 -3.02 0.86 -6.80
CA ALA A 221 -3.14 2.21 -6.25
C ALA A 221 -2.81 3.29 -7.30
N TRP A 222 -1.81 3.04 -8.14
CA TRP A 222 -1.46 3.90 -9.26
C TRP A 222 -2.64 4.13 -10.23
N ASP A 223 -3.47 3.13 -10.50
CA ASP A 223 -4.61 3.29 -11.42
C ASP A 223 -5.62 4.34 -10.94
N PHE A 224 -5.81 4.44 -9.63
CA PHE A 224 -6.64 5.48 -9.00
C PHE A 224 -6.01 6.88 -9.05
N LEU A 225 -4.68 6.94 -8.86
CA LEU A 225 -3.98 8.17 -8.46
C LEU A 225 -3.22 8.83 -9.62
N LYS A 226 -2.93 8.11 -10.71
CA LYS A 226 -2.08 8.57 -11.83
C LYS A 226 -2.51 9.88 -12.49
N GLY A 227 -3.78 10.27 -12.37
CA GLY A 227 -4.32 11.52 -12.92
C GLY A 227 -4.29 12.72 -11.94
N ALA A 228 -3.77 12.54 -10.73
CA ALA A 228 -3.71 13.60 -9.73
C ALA A 228 -2.58 14.60 -10.01
N SER A 229 -2.84 15.88 -9.76
CA SER A 229 -1.90 16.97 -10.08
C SER A 229 -0.60 16.95 -9.26
N LEU A 230 -0.62 16.30 -8.09
CA LEU A 230 0.55 16.16 -7.23
C LEU A 230 1.54 15.08 -7.70
N ILE A 231 1.17 14.26 -8.67
CA ILE A 231 2.06 13.25 -9.24
C ILE A 231 3.03 13.93 -10.21
N SER A 232 4.26 14.16 -9.75
CA SER A 232 5.30 14.79 -10.56
C SER A 232 6.00 13.81 -11.51
N ASN A 233 6.65 14.34 -12.56
CA ASN A 233 7.45 13.53 -13.47
C ASN A 233 8.62 12.82 -12.77
N GLU A 234 9.22 13.49 -11.78
CA GLU A 234 10.31 12.92 -10.97
C GLU A 234 9.83 11.71 -10.17
N PHE A 235 8.64 11.80 -9.56
CA PHE A 235 8.02 10.69 -8.85
C PHE A 235 7.71 9.53 -9.80
N ILE A 236 7.12 9.81 -10.97
CA ILE A 236 6.83 8.79 -12.00
C ILE A 236 8.09 8.00 -12.36
N ILE A 237 9.20 8.70 -12.63
CA ILE A 237 10.47 8.08 -12.98
C ILE A 237 10.99 7.23 -11.81
N LYS A 238 10.93 7.74 -10.57
CA LYS A 238 11.34 7.00 -9.36
C LYS A 238 10.52 5.73 -9.16
N PHE A 239 9.19 5.84 -9.29
CA PHE A 239 8.23 4.75 -9.16
C PHE A 239 8.50 3.63 -10.18
N PHE A 240 8.56 3.95 -11.48
CA PHE A 240 8.78 2.94 -12.52
C PHE A 240 10.18 2.33 -12.49
N LYS A 241 11.21 3.08 -12.07
CA LYS A 241 12.56 2.51 -11.83
C LYS A 241 12.52 1.45 -10.72
N SER A 242 11.82 1.73 -9.62
CA SER A 242 11.66 0.75 -8.54
C SER A 242 10.86 -0.47 -8.99
N LEU A 243 9.75 -0.28 -9.73
CA LEU A 243 8.99 -1.40 -10.29
C LEU A 243 9.85 -2.29 -11.21
N PHE A 244 10.72 -1.70 -12.03
CA PHE A 244 11.64 -2.47 -12.87
C PHE A 244 12.66 -3.27 -12.05
N GLN A 245 13.20 -2.69 -10.98
CA GLN A 245 14.11 -3.38 -10.06
C GLN A 245 13.40 -4.55 -9.35
N GLN A 246 12.17 -4.34 -8.89
CA GLN A 246 11.36 -5.38 -8.27
C GLN A 246 11.01 -6.50 -9.25
N GLY A 247 10.59 -6.17 -10.47
CA GLY A 247 10.34 -7.15 -11.52
C GLY A 247 11.57 -7.96 -11.90
N ARG A 248 12.75 -7.32 -11.93
CA ARG A 248 14.03 -8.03 -12.11
C ARG A 248 14.32 -9.01 -10.97
N HIS A 249 14.13 -8.59 -9.74
CA HIS A 249 14.34 -9.43 -8.56
C HIS A 249 13.41 -10.66 -8.59
N ILE A 250 12.12 -10.46 -8.89
CA ILE A 250 11.13 -11.55 -9.05
C ILE A 250 11.53 -12.53 -10.15
N ARG A 251 12.04 -12.05 -11.30
CA ARG A 251 12.42 -12.95 -12.40
C ARG A 251 13.65 -13.80 -12.10
N ASN A 252 14.51 -13.33 -11.20
CA ASN A 252 15.80 -13.95 -10.92
C ASN A 252 15.78 -14.89 -9.70
N ASN A 253 14.64 -15.05 -9.03
CA ASN A 253 14.46 -15.83 -7.79
C ASN A 253 13.13 -16.61 -7.84
#